data_AF-A0A1Z7ZAJ3-F1
#
_entry.id   AF-A0A1Z7ZAJ3-F1
#
_cell.length_a   1.000
_cell.length_b   1.000
_cell.length_c   1.000
_cell.angle_alpha   90.00
_cell.angle_beta   90.00
_cell.angle_gamma   90.00
#
_symmetry.space_group_name_H-M   'P 1'
#
loop_
_entity.id
_entity.type
_entity.pdbx_description
1 polymer ?
#
loop_
_entity_poly.entity_id
_entity_poly.type
_entity_poly.pdbx_seq_one_letter_code
_entity_poly.pdbx_strand_id
1 'polypeptide(L)'
;MNHDFGTNLVTGPYKQTLLAHAFEQASTLLETRVSVFNVYSPSQWQQKAKPRQTKITRSTNGKEEQSAFIAAPVFNNNTFLGVIAIQLNSNDYFHLARDFTGLKQTGEIVIGRKDGDSALIIAPLRNAQNAEFSRYFPFGSEEAIPLQKALQGKKEAAYL
;
A
#
# COMPACT_ATOMS: atom_id res chain seq x y z
N MET A 1 -4.15 -2.87 19.24
CA MET A 1 -5.44 -3.56 19.01
C MET A 1 -6.13 -2.70 17.96
N ASN A 2 -6.47 -3.26 16.80
CA ASN A 2 -7.08 -2.48 15.72
C ASN A 2 -8.46 -2.01 16.16
N HIS A 3 -8.80 -0.76 15.87
CA HIS A 3 -10.04 -0.14 16.36
C HIS A 3 -11.29 -0.65 15.65
N ASP A 4 -11.14 -1.31 14.52
CA ASP A 4 -12.21 -1.94 13.76
C ASP A 4 -12.48 -3.39 14.15
N PHE A 5 -11.69 -3.94 15.09
CA PHE A 5 -11.90 -5.29 15.58
C PHE A 5 -13.30 -5.46 16.19
N GLY A 6 -14.02 -6.48 15.73
CA GLY A 6 -15.39 -6.76 16.19
C GLY A 6 -16.46 -5.81 15.66
N THR A 7 -16.11 -4.87 14.79
CA THR A 7 -17.10 -3.99 14.14
C THR A 7 -17.67 -4.61 12.87
N ASN A 8 -18.88 -4.18 12.49
CA ASN A 8 -19.50 -4.62 11.26
C ASN A 8 -18.88 -3.89 10.05
N LEU A 9 -18.25 -4.62 9.12
CA LEU A 9 -17.61 -4.05 7.93
C LEU A 9 -18.59 -3.64 6.82
N VAL A 10 -19.87 -4.01 6.92
CA VAL A 10 -20.91 -3.71 5.91
C VAL A 10 -21.71 -2.47 6.31
N THR A 11 -22.14 -2.38 7.57
CA THR A 11 -23.02 -1.30 8.05
C THR A 11 -22.38 -0.43 9.12
N GLY A 12 -21.27 -0.87 9.71
CA GLY A 12 -20.62 -0.20 10.82
C GLY A 12 -19.75 1.00 10.42
N PRO A 13 -19.05 1.61 11.39
CA PRO A 13 -18.32 2.86 11.20
C PRO A 13 -17.13 2.74 10.24
N TYR A 14 -16.60 1.54 10.04
CA TYR A 14 -15.44 1.27 9.18
C TYR A 14 -15.81 0.75 7.78
N LYS A 15 -17.08 0.83 7.37
CA LYS A 15 -17.58 0.30 6.08
C LYS A 15 -16.97 0.94 4.83
N GLN A 16 -16.34 2.11 4.96
CA GLN A 16 -15.66 2.82 3.86
C GLN A 16 -14.14 2.64 3.91
N THR A 17 -13.64 1.74 4.75
CA THR A 17 -12.20 1.47 4.85
C THR A 17 -11.74 0.48 3.79
N LEU A 18 -10.43 0.45 3.52
CA LEU A 18 -9.82 -0.53 2.60
C LEU A 18 -10.14 -1.97 2.98
N LEU A 19 -10.14 -2.29 4.28
CA LEU A 19 -10.49 -3.62 4.77
C LEU A 19 -11.94 -3.98 4.40
N ALA A 20 -12.88 -3.05 4.63
CA ALA A 20 -14.29 -3.26 4.31
C ALA A 20 -14.52 -3.48 2.81
N HIS A 21 -13.87 -2.67 1.96
CA HIS A 21 -13.96 -2.86 0.51
C HIS A 21 -13.32 -4.17 0.04
N ALA A 22 -12.16 -4.56 0.58
CA ALA A 22 -11.53 -5.83 0.25
C ALA A 22 -12.41 -7.02 0.68
N PHE A 23 -13.01 -6.93 1.87
CA PHE A 23 -13.99 -7.89 2.38
C PHE A 23 -15.20 -8.01 1.44
N GLU A 24 -15.84 -6.88 1.11
CA GLU A 24 -17.04 -6.81 0.26
C GLU A 24 -16.77 -7.40 -1.12
N GLN A 25 -15.64 -7.04 -1.75
CA GLN A 25 -15.29 -7.58 -3.06
C GLN A 25 -15.03 -9.09 -3.01
N ALA A 26 -14.31 -9.58 -2.00
CA ALA A 26 -14.03 -11.01 -1.86
C ALA A 26 -15.30 -11.82 -1.57
N SER A 27 -16.23 -11.29 -0.77
CA SER A 27 -17.50 -11.95 -0.48
C SER A 27 -18.49 -11.92 -1.65
N THR A 28 -18.46 -10.85 -2.46
CA THR A 28 -19.39 -10.70 -3.60
C THR A 28 -18.92 -11.48 -4.81
N LEU A 29 -17.62 -11.41 -5.12
CA LEU A 29 -17.04 -12.07 -6.29
C LEU A 29 -16.67 -13.52 -6.02
N LEU A 30 -16.60 -13.95 -4.75
CA LEU A 30 -16.16 -15.28 -4.35
C LEU A 30 -14.75 -15.62 -4.85
N GLU A 31 -13.89 -14.60 -4.93
CA GLU A 31 -12.51 -14.68 -5.37
C GLU A 31 -11.57 -13.97 -4.39
N THR A 32 -10.30 -14.36 -4.40
CA THR A 32 -9.26 -13.63 -3.66
C THR A 32 -9.08 -12.23 -4.25
N ARG A 33 -9.07 -11.21 -3.39
CA ARG A 33 -8.88 -9.81 -3.77
C ARG A 33 -7.70 -9.22 -3.02
N VAL A 34 -6.96 -8.35 -3.70
CA VAL A 34 -5.87 -7.58 -3.11
C VAL A 34 -6.21 -6.11 -3.27
N SER A 35 -6.27 -5.38 -2.15
CA SER A 35 -6.46 -3.93 -2.20
C SER A 35 -5.19 -3.23 -2.65
N VAL A 36 -5.32 -2.02 -3.20
CA VAL A 36 -4.16 -1.14 -3.37
C VAL A 36 -3.64 -0.68 -2.00
N PHE A 37 -2.35 -0.33 -1.93
CA PHE A 37 -1.78 0.37 -0.77
C PHE A 37 -2.37 1.77 -0.67
N ASN A 38 -3.07 2.05 0.42
CA ASN A 38 -3.61 3.37 0.74
C ASN A 38 -3.66 3.58 2.27
N VAL A 39 -4.00 4.78 2.72
CA VAL A 39 -4.11 5.14 4.15
C VAL A 39 -5.12 4.24 4.84
N TYR A 40 -4.70 3.65 5.96
CA TYR A 40 -5.58 2.85 6.80
C TYR A 40 -5.40 3.21 8.27
N SER A 41 -6.20 4.19 8.72
CA SER A 41 -6.18 4.74 10.08
C SER A 41 -6.57 3.77 11.22
N PRO A 42 -7.39 2.71 11.02
CA PRO A 42 -7.77 1.80 12.11
C PRO A 42 -6.63 0.93 12.66
N SER A 43 -5.51 0.80 11.94
CA SER A 43 -4.33 0.14 12.51
C SER A 43 -3.67 1.07 13.53
N GLN A 44 -3.58 0.57 14.77
CA GLN A 44 -2.81 1.22 15.83
C GLN A 44 -1.51 0.46 16.11
N TRP A 45 -1.03 -0.35 15.16
CA TRP A 45 0.05 -1.28 15.43
C TRP A 45 1.34 -0.56 15.84
N GLN A 46 1.59 0.68 15.36
CA GLN A 46 2.80 1.42 15.69
C GLN A 46 2.65 2.47 16.80
N GLN A 47 1.43 2.84 17.21
CA GLN A 47 1.23 3.86 18.25
C GLN A 47 1.72 3.40 19.64
N LYS A 48 1.89 2.09 19.87
CA LYS A 48 2.46 1.57 21.13
C LYS A 48 3.99 1.66 21.23
N ALA A 49 4.71 2.00 20.15
CA ALA A 49 6.17 1.90 20.12
C ALA A 49 6.94 3.23 20.10
N LYS A 50 6.30 4.40 20.07
CA LYS A 50 7.01 5.71 20.10
C LYS A 50 6.37 6.69 21.08
N PRO A 51 7.11 7.20 22.09
CA PRO A 51 6.58 8.22 22.97
C PRO A 51 6.24 9.50 22.18
N ARG A 52 5.07 10.02 22.52
CA ARG A 52 4.39 11.19 21.98
C ARG A 52 5.27 12.44 22.11
N GLN A 53 5.87 12.92 21.02
CA GLN A 53 6.38 14.30 20.97
C GLN A 53 5.31 15.23 20.42
N THR A 54 4.77 16.02 21.34
CA THR A 54 3.92 17.18 21.12
C THR A 54 4.71 18.30 20.43
N LYS A 55 4.38 18.63 19.19
CA LYS A 55 4.44 20.01 18.71
C LYS A 55 3.56 20.18 17.47
N ILE A 56 2.74 21.21 17.50
CA ILE A 56 1.95 21.69 16.37
C ILE A 56 2.94 22.01 15.24
N THR A 57 2.92 21.23 14.17
CA THR A 57 3.66 21.54 12.94
C THR A 57 2.83 20.97 11.79
N ARG A 58 2.61 21.80 10.77
CA ARG A 58 1.87 21.43 9.55
C ARG A 58 2.33 20.06 9.07
N SER A 59 1.38 19.15 8.89
CA SER A 59 1.59 17.73 8.57
C SER A 59 2.34 17.57 7.25
N THR A 60 3.66 17.47 7.32
CA THR A 60 4.56 17.09 6.22
C THR A 60 5.61 16.17 6.81
N ASN A 61 5.34 14.88 6.97
CA ASN A 61 6.34 13.83 7.25
C ASN A 61 5.68 12.44 7.08
N GLY A 62 6.13 11.65 6.10
CA GLY A 62 5.60 10.33 5.74
C GLY A 62 5.57 9.33 6.90
N LYS A 63 4.42 9.26 7.59
CA LYS A 63 4.03 8.22 8.55
C LYS A 63 2.53 8.01 8.52
N GLU A 64 1.95 7.96 7.34
CA GLU A 64 0.64 7.34 7.20
C GLU A 64 0.88 5.83 7.16
N GLU A 65 0.23 5.07 8.05
CA GLU A 65 0.33 3.61 8.10
C GLU A 65 -0.41 3.02 6.87
N GLN A 66 0.21 3.21 5.70
CA GLN A 66 -0.30 2.75 4.42
C GLN A 66 -0.37 1.23 4.46
N SER A 67 -1.53 0.68 4.15
CA SER A 67 -1.80 -0.75 4.24
C SER A 67 -2.47 -1.24 2.96
N ALA A 68 -2.22 -2.50 2.63
CA ALA A 68 -3.01 -3.25 1.69
C ALA A 68 -3.62 -4.47 2.39
N PHE A 69 -4.65 -5.06 1.80
CA PHE A 69 -5.31 -6.24 2.33
C PHE A 69 -5.40 -7.32 1.27
N ILE A 70 -5.05 -8.55 1.66
CA ILE A 70 -5.40 -9.75 0.90
C ILE A 70 -6.63 -10.34 1.56
N ALA A 71 -7.76 -10.35 0.86
CA ALA A 71 -9.02 -10.89 1.33
C ALA A 71 -9.37 -12.14 0.50
N ALA A 72 -9.56 -13.28 1.15
CA ALA A 72 -9.91 -14.54 0.50
C ALA A 72 -11.19 -15.11 1.10
N PRO A 73 -12.16 -15.51 0.26
CA PRO A 73 -13.36 -16.18 0.73
C PRO A 73 -13.02 -17.57 1.27
N VAL A 74 -13.72 -17.98 2.32
CA VAL A 74 -13.62 -19.30 2.93
C VAL A 74 -14.90 -20.06 2.65
N PHE A 75 -14.75 -21.31 2.22
CA PHE A 75 -15.86 -22.20 1.92
C PHE A 75 -15.80 -23.46 2.77
N ASN A 76 -16.97 -24.01 3.07
CA ASN A 76 -17.12 -25.40 3.45
C ASN A 76 -17.96 -26.09 2.37
N ASN A 77 -17.35 -27.01 1.64
CA ASN A 77 -17.88 -27.52 0.38
C ASN A 77 -18.19 -26.36 -0.60
N ASN A 78 -19.46 -26.20 -1.00
CA ASN A 78 -19.92 -25.12 -1.87
C ASN A 78 -20.61 -23.97 -1.12
N THR A 79 -20.57 -23.97 0.22
CA THR A 79 -21.19 -22.93 1.04
C THR A 79 -20.15 -21.91 1.47
N PHE A 80 -20.35 -20.65 1.09
CA PHE A 80 -19.55 -19.53 1.56
C PHE A 80 -19.75 -19.31 3.07
N LEU A 81 -18.66 -19.30 3.84
CA LEU A 81 -18.68 -19.11 5.29
C LEU A 81 -18.29 -17.70 5.70
N GLY A 82 -17.46 -17.02 4.92
CA GLY A 82 -16.93 -15.70 5.26
C GLY A 82 -15.63 -15.40 4.53
N VAL A 83 -14.88 -14.42 5.03
CA VAL A 83 -13.62 -13.96 4.42
C VAL A 83 -12.52 -13.96 5.47
N ILE A 84 -11.34 -14.48 5.10
CA ILE A 84 -10.09 -14.23 5.82
C ILE A 84 -9.42 -13.03 5.17
N ALA A 85 -9.04 -12.04 5.97
CA ALA A 85 -8.30 -10.87 5.51
C ALA A 85 -6.94 -10.77 6.22
N ILE A 86 -5.88 -10.58 5.44
CA ILE A 86 -4.51 -10.38 5.92
C ILE A 86 -4.12 -8.93 5.60
N GLN A 87 -3.71 -8.17 6.61
CA GLN A 87 -3.17 -6.82 6.45
C GLN A 87 -1.69 -6.89 6.06
N LEU A 88 -1.30 -6.14 5.04
CA LEU A 88 0.06 -5.91 4.60
C LEU A 88 0.46 -4.49 5.02
N ASN A 89 1.42 -4.33 5.93
CA ASN A 89 1.93 -3.02 6.32
C ASN A 89 3.04 -2.58 5.36
N SER A 90 3.02 -1.32 4.90
CA SER A 90 4.06 -0.82 3.99
C SER A 90 5.48 -0.93 4.58
N ASN A 91 5.64 -0.78 5.90
CA ASN A 91 6.96 -0.90 6.55
C ASN A 91 7.55 -2.31 6.45
N ASP A 92 6.71 -3.34 6.33
CA ASP A 92 7.17 -4.73 6.27
C ASP A 92 7.83 -5.03 4.93
N TYR A 93 7.55 -4.29 3.86
CA TYR A 93 8.08 -4.54 2.51
C TYR A 93 9.06 -3.49 2.02
N PHE A 94 9.24 -2.37 2.73
CA PHE A 94 10.27 -1.37 2.40
C PHE A 94 11.69 -1.93 2.35
N HIS A 95 11.96 -3.05 3.03
CA HIS A 95 13.25 -3.72 2.92
C HIS A 95 13.58 -4.15 1.48
N LEU A 96 12.57 -4.49 0.67
CA LEU A 96 12.77 -4.87 -0.73
C LEU A 96 13.29 -3.70 -1.56
N ALA A 97 12.74 -2.50 -1.37
CA ALA A 97 13.21 -1.30 -2.08
C ALA A 97 14.59 -0.81 -1.60
N ARG A 98 15.02 -1.28 -0.41
CA ARG A 98 16.30 -0.93 0.22
C ARG A 98 17.36 -2.01 0.05
N ASP A 99 17.04 -3.14 -0.57
CA ASP A 99 18.02 -4.17 -0.89
C ASP A 99 18.79 -3.79 -2.15
N PHE A 100 19.93 -3.15 -1.95
CA PHE A 100 20.81 -2.72 -3.03
C PHE A 100 21.86 -3.77 -3.39
N THR A 101 21.73 -5.00 -2.86
CA THR A 101 22.67 -6.09 -3.16
C THR A 101 22.67 -6.36 -4.66
N GLY A 102 23.85 -6.26 -5.29
CA GLY A 102 23.99 -6.44 -6.73
C GLY A 102 23.66 -5.22 -7.60
N LEU A 103 23.18 -4.11 -7.02
CA LEU A 103 22.79 -2.88 -7.76
C LEU A 103 23.89 -1.81 -7.84
N LYS A 104 25.09 -2.10 -7.30
CA LYS A 104 26.24 -1.17 -7.25
C LYS A 104 25.89 0.18 -6.59
N GLN A 105 26.64 1.23 -6.93
CA GLN A 105 26.56 2.54 -6.29
C GLN A 105 25.38 3.41 -6.78
N THR A 106 24.86 3.15 -7.99
CA THR A 106 23.84 4.01 -8.61
C THR A 106 22.52 3.29 -8.88
N GLY A 107 22.48 1.95 -8.79
CA GLY A 107 21.24 1.21 -8.97
C GLY A 107 20.26 1.46 -7.82
N GLU A 108 18.98 1.42 -8.18
CA GLU A 108 17.85 1.75 -7.35
C GLU A 108 16.66 0.83 -7.70
N ILE A 109 15.91 0.43 -6.67
CA ILE A 109 14.64 -0.29 -6.84
C ILE A 109 13.54 0.74 -6.64
N VAL A 110 12.70 0.90 -7.65
CA VAL A 110 11.55 1.80 -7.60
C VAL A 110 10.28 0.96 -7.56
N ILE A 111 9.48 1.17 -6.52
CA ILE A 111 8.16 0.56 -6.38
C ILE A 111 7.13 1.68 -6.47
N GLY A 112 6.23 1.57 -7.44
CA GLY A 112 5.13 2.51 -7.61
C GLY A 112 3.81 1.81 -7.86
N ARG A 113 2.73 2.57 -7.73
CA ARG A 113 1.37 2.18 -8.12
C ARG A 113 0.81 3.19 -9.11
N LYS A 114 -0.12 2.74 -9.94
CA LYS A 114 -0.96 3.66 -10.73
C LYS A 114 -1.92 4.39 -9.78
N ASP A 115 -2.02 5.69 -9.95
CA ASP A 115 -2.99 6.54 -9.27
C ASP A 115 -3.58 7.55 -10.26
N GLY A 116 -4.80 7.28 -10.72
CA GLY A 116 -5.38 8.00 -11.85
C GLY A 116 -4.49 7.94 -13.10
N ASP A 117 -4.07 9.11 -13.59
CA ASP A 117 -3.19 9.29 -14.75
C ASP A 117 -1.74 9.56 -14.36
N SER A 118 -1.32 9.05 -13.19
CA SER A 118 0.03 9.23 -12.68
C SER A 118 0.57 7.95 -12.04
N ALA A 119 1.89 7.85 -12.00
CA ALA A 119 2.62 6.89 -11.19
C ALA A 119 2.92 7.51 -9.82
N LEU A 120 2.46 6.89 -8.75
CA LEU A 120 2.80 7.27 -7.37
C LEU A 120 3.89 6.35 -6.84
N ILE A 121 4.94 6.93 -6.26
CA ILE A 121 5.97 6.19 -5.52
C ILE A 121 5.39 5.71 -4.19
N ILE A 122 5.53 4.41 -3.88
CA ILE A 122 4.99 3.82 -2.64
C ILE A 122 6.07 3.22 -1.74
N ALA A 123 7.33 3.33 -2.13
CA ALA A 123 8.47 2.90 -1.32
C ALA A 123 9.56 3.97 -1.31
N PRO A 124 10.39 4.02 -0.26
CA PRO A 124 11.50 4.97 -0.16
C PRO A 124 12.46 4.84 -1.34
N LEU A 125 12.96 5.99 -1.80
CA LEU A 125 13.99 6.08 -2.84
C LEU A 125 15.38 6.19 -2.19
N ARG A 126 16.42 5.72 -2.88
CA ARG A 126 17.81 5.74 -2.41
C ARG A 126 18.30 7.17 -2.22
N ASN A 127 17.95 8.05 -3.16
CA ASN A 127 18.50 9.41 -3.25
C ASN A 127 17.47 10.51 -2.96
N ALA A 128 16.24 10.15 -2.55
CA ALA A 128 15.20 11.12 -2.21
C ALA A 128 14.53 10.72 -0.89
N GLN A 129 14.75 11.54 0.14
CA GLN A 129 14.11 11.36 1.43
C GLN A 129 12.60 11.59 1.34
N ASN A 130 11.82 10.74 2.02
CA ASN A 130 10.36 10.86 2.15
C ASN A 130 9.60 10.94 0.81
N ALA A 131 10.10 10.28 -0.22
CA ALA A 131 9.48 10.26 -1.55
C ALA A 131 8.25 9.34 -1.62
N GLU A 132 8.14 8.39 -0.70
CA GLU A 132 7.01 7.48 -0.59
C GLU A 132 5.70 8.24 -0.30
N PHE A 133 4.68 7.91 -1.08
CA PHE A 133 3.33 8.48 -1.01
C PHE A 133 3.24 9.99 -1.25
N SER A 134 4.35 10.65 -1.62
CA SER A 134 4.42 12.10 -1.86
C SER A 134 4.81 12.44 -3.31
N ARG A 135 5.52 11.54 -3.99
CA ARG A 135 6.05 11.79 -5.35
C ARG A 135 5.20 11.14 -6.43
N TYR A 136 4.67 11.97 -7.32
CA TYR A 136 3.88 11.59 -8.48
C TYR A 136 4.63 11.89 -9.78
N PHE A 137 4.49 11.01 -10.76
CA PHE A 137 4.96 11.21 -12.12
C PHE A 137 3.77 11.08 -13.07
N PRO A 138 3.29 12.17 -13.68
CA PRO A 138 2.23 12.12 -14.68
C PRO A 138 2.61 11.19 -15.83
N PHE A 139 1.65 10.39 -16.31
CA PHE A 139 1.91 9.58 -17.49
C PHE A 139 2.14 10.47 -18.71
N GLY A 140 3.18 10.16 -19.49
CA GLY A 140 3.64 10.98 -20.61
C GLY A 140 4.65 12.06 -20.24
N SER A 141 4.99 12.24 -18.96
CA SER A 141 6.13 13.07 -18.57
C SER A 141 7.47 12.42 -18.96
N GLU A 142 8.51 13.24 -19.10
CA GLU A 142 9.88 12.78 -19.42
C GLU A 142 10.59 12.11 -18.22
N GLU A 143 9.94 12.08 -17.05
CA GLU A 143 10.50 11.52 -15.81
C GLU A 143 9.99 10.10 -15.54
N ALA A 144 10.82 9.26 -14.92
CA ALA A 144 10.43 7.93 -14.45
C ALA A 144 9.74 7.05 -15.53
N ILE A 145 10.09 7.24 -16.80
CA ILE A 145 9.57 6.48 -17.96
C ILE A 145 9.54 4.96 -17.69
N PRO A 146 10.58 4.34 -17.10
CA PRO A 146 10.57 2.90 -16.86
C PRO A 146 9.46 2.47 -15.88
N LEU A 147 9.23 3.27 -14.83
CA LEU A 147 8.13 3.05 -13.89
C LEU A 147 6.78 3.22 -14.59
N GLN A 148 6.61 4.27 -15.41
CA GLN A 148 5.37 4.48 -16.16
C GLN A 148 5.05 3.28 -17.06
N LYS A 149 6.04 2.74 -17.76
CA LYS A 149 5.91 1.56 -18.62
C LYS A 149 5.59 0.29 -17.82
N ALA A 150 6.28 0.07 -16.70
CA ALA A 150 6.02 -1.06 -15.81
C ALA A 150 4.56 -1.05 -15.30
N LEU A 151 4.04 0.11 -14.94
CA LEU A 151 2.64 0.29 -14.50
C LEU A 151 1.61 0.09 -15.61
N GLN A 152 2.03 0.11 -16.87
CA GLN A 152 1.22 -0.25 -18.03
C GLN A 152 1.39 -1.73 -18.43
N GLY A 153 2.08 -2.54 -17.61
CA GLY A 153 2.36 -3.95 -17.89
C GLY A 153 3.45 -4.18 -18.94
N LYS A 154 4.20 -3.15 -19.32
CA LYS A 154 5.30 -3.24 -20.28
C LYS A 154 6.61 -3.48 -19.54
N LYS A 155 7.42 -4.43 -20.03
CA LYS A 155 8.78 -4.67 -19.54
C LYS A 155 9.76 -3.91 -20.43
N GLU A 156 10.58 -3.05 -19.87
CA GLU A 156 11.64 -2.38 -20.61
C GLU A 156 12.85 -2.15 -19.71
N ALA A 157 14.05 -2.44 -20.23
CA ALA A 157 15.29 -2.14 -19.52
C ALA A 157 15.64 -0.67 -19.78
N ALA A 158 15.79 0.10 -18.72
CA ALA A 158 16.30 1.46 -18.81
C ALA A 158 17.83 1.41 -18.71
N TYR A 159 18.52 1.68 -19.80
CA TYR A 159 19.93 2.07 -19.75
C TYR A 159 19.95 3.58 -19.51
N LEU A 160 20.36 3.98 -18.30
CA LEU A 160 20.75 5.35 -17.99
C LEU A 160 22.23 5.55 -18.34
#